data_AF-A0A923WSJ0-F1
#
_entry.id   AF-A0A923WSJ0-F1
#
_cell.length_a   1.000
_cell.length_b   1.000
_cell.length_c   1.000
_cell.angle_alpha   90.00
_cell.angle_beta   90.00
_cell.angle_gamma   90.00
#
_symmetry.space_group_name_H-M   'P 1'
#
loop_
_entity.id
_entity.type
_entity.pdbx_description
1 polymer ?
#
loop_
_entity_poly.entity_id
_entity_poly.type
_entity_poly.pdbx_seq_one_letter_code
_entity_poly.pdbx_strand_id
1 'polypeptide(L)'
;MLIFIALVYFCVACCGIWVVLFSTGRDFFGRLTSAIGQRIALRMMPKMVRVPAPAPVSMPGRRWQQARLKSVRRRALLFGAGAALLAVPTLLALCLSHPAMLPGYAAPAGTPDAQIAALLEGEQLAPPMTLPPRAFTTVEVVTIRPLLVDASRNWGLLDADFSSRLLRAFKIMKEQYGYDMVLLEGYRSPERQTLLASMGSQVTSAGAFQSWHQYGLAADCAFWRDGKVVISEKDAWAMRGYQRYGEVAESLGLNWGGRWAMMDFGHIELRLRSVMRK
;
A
#
# COMPACT_ATOMS: atom_id res chain seq x y z
N MET A 1 26.39 -3.92 -6.95
CA MET A 1 27.04 -3.30 -8.12
C MET A 1 26.51 -1.90 -8.44
N LEU A 2 25.19 -1.66 -8.48
CA LEU A 2 24.62 -0.33 -8.80
C LEU A 2 25.09 0.80 -7.86
N ILE A 3 25.16 0.54 -6.56
CA ILE A 3 25.63 1.54 -5.56
C ILE A 3 27.09 1.93 -5.80
N PHE A 4 27.94 0.96 -6.17
CA PHE A 4 29.34 1.21 -6.47
C PHE A 4 29.51 2.04 -7.75
N ILE A 5 28.72 1.73 -8.79
CA ILE A 5 28.71 2.50 -10.05
C ILE A 5 28.21 3.93 -9.81
N ALA A 6 27.16 4.11 -8.99
CA ALA A 6 26.65 5.42 -8.61
C ALA A 6 27.68 6.24 -7.80
N LEU A 7 28.42 5.60 -6.89
CA LEU A 7 29.49 6.25 -6.12
C LEU A 7 30.65 6.70 -7.02
N VAL A 8 31.10 5.83 -7.94
CA VAL A 8 32.16 6.16 -8.89
C VAL A 8 31.72 7.32 -9.80
N TYR A 9 30.48 7.28 -10.29
CA TYR A 9 29.92 8.35 -11.10
C TYR A 9 29.85 9.68 -10.33
N PHE A 10 29.39 9.66 -9.08
CA PHE A 10 29.33 10.83 -8.22
C PHE A 10 30.72 11.45 -8.00
N CYS A 11 31.74 10.63 -7.69
CA CYS A 11 33.11 11.09 -7.52
C CYS A 11 33.68 11.73 -8.80
N VAL A 12 33.45 11.12 -9.96
CA VAL A 12 33.91 11.65 -11.26
C VAL A 12 33.20 12.97 -11.59
N ALA A 13 31.89 13.05 -11.37
CA ALA A 13 31.11 14.27 -11.59
C ALA A 13 31.57 15.41 -10.67
N CYS A 14 31.77 15.14 -9.37
CA CYS A 14 32.28 16.13 -8.41
C CYS A 14 33.68 16.63 -8.77
N CYS A 15 34.59 15.73 -9.16
CA CYS A 15 35.93 16.11 -9.63
C CYS A 15 35.88 16.95 -10.91
N GLY A 16 35.03 16.58 -11.87
CA GLY A 16 34.83 17.34 -13.11
C GLY A 16 34.28 18.75 -12.85
N ILE A 17 33.26 18.85 -12.00
CA ILE A 17 32.67 20.14 -11.58
C ILE A 17 33.70 20.98 -10.84
N TRP A 18 34.50 20.38 -9.96
CA TRP A 18 35.54 21.07 -9.22
C TRP A 18 36.60 21.70 -10.14
N VAL A 19 37.07 20.96 -11.13
CA VAL A 19 38.03 21.45 -12.14
C VAL A 19 37.41 22.53 -13.03
N VAL A 20 36.12 22.43 -13.37
CA VAL A 20 35.47 23.41 -14.25
C VAL A 20 35.15 24.72 -13.52
N LEU A 21 34.68 24.64 -12.27
CA LEU A 21 34.16 25.78 -11.53
C LEU A 21 35.23 26.53 -10.73
N PHE A 22 36.20 25.82 -10.15
CA PHE A 22 37.19 26.42 -9.26
C PHE A 22 38.52 26.64 -9.99
N SER A 23 39.12 27.83 -9.82
CA SER A 23 40.45 28.12 -10.37
C SER A 23 41.52 27.22 -9.74
N THR A 24 41.36 26.87 -8.46
CA THR A 24 42.26 25.99 -7.70
C THR A 24 42.44 24.61 -8.35
N GLY A 25 41.36 24.00 -8.86
CA GLY A 25 41.43 22.71 -9.56
C GLY A 25 42.18 22.80 -10.89
N ARG A 26 42.01 23.88 -11.65
CA ARG A 26 42.73 24.12 -12.91
C ARG A 26 44.21 24.41 -12.68
N ASP A 27 44.51 25.19 -11.66
CA ASP A 27 45.88 25.53 -11.28
C ASP A 27 46.64 24.29 -10.79
N PHE A 28 45.95 23.33 -10.16
CA PHE A 28 46.53 22.05 -9.75
C PHE A 28 46.93 21.20 -10.98
N PHE A 29 46.04 21.03 -11.95
CA PHE A 29 46.36 20.30 -13.18
C PHE A 29 47.39 21.02 -14.07
N GLY A 30 47.35 22.35 -14.13
CA GLY A 30 48.37 23.16 -14.81
C GLY A 30 49.75 23.01 -14.17
N ARG A 31 49.82 22.93 -12.84
CA ARG A 31 51.07 22.63 -12.12
C ARG A 31 51.55 21.21 -12.42
N LEU A 32 50.66 20.22 -12.46
CA LEU A 32 51.00 18.83 -12.77
C LEU A 32 51.57 18.68 -14.19
N THR A 33 50.97 19.31 -15.19
CA THR A 33 51.47 19.27 -16.58
C THR A 33 52.79 20.04 -16.73
N SER A 34 52.93 21.18 -16.06
CA SER A 34 54.20 21.92 -16.05
C SER A 34 55.34 21.17 -15.36
N ALA A 35 55.04 20.42 -14.28
CA ALA A 35 56.02 19.58 -13.59
C ALA A 35 56.49 18.39 -14.46
N ILE A 36 55.60 17.83 -15.27
CA ILE A 36 55.95 16.79 -16.25
C ILE A 36 56.76 17.40 -17.41
N GLY A 37 56.35 18.56 -17.92
CA GLY A 37 57.05 19.28 -18.99
C GLY A 37 58.45 19.75 -18.60
N GLN A 38 58.64 20.22 -17.36
CA GLN A 38 59.95 20.61 -16.84
C GLN A 38 60.90 19.41 -16.68
N ARG A 39 60.38 18.23 -16.31
CA ARG A 39 61.17 16.99 -16.24
C ARG A 39 61.62 16.49 -17.62
N ILE A 40 60.85 16.78 -18.67
CA ILE A 40 61.21 16.47 -20.07
C ILE A 40 62.20 17.51 -20.61
N ALA A 41 61.98 18.80 -20.34
CA ALA A 41 62.86 19.89 -20.77
C ALA A 41 64.26 19.84 -20.13
N LEU A 42 64.36 19.41 -18.88
CA LEU A 42 65.65 19.16 -18.20
C LEU A 42 66.44 17.98 -18.78
N ARG A 43 65.81 17.15 -19.62
CA ARG A 43 66.45 16.03 -20.34
C ARG A 43 66.90 16.40 -21.75
N MET A 44 66.50 17.56 -22.27
CA MET A 44 66.81 18.02 -23.62
C MET A 44 67.25 19.49 -23.61
N MET A 45 68.44 19.80 -23.08
CA MET A 45 69.17 21.01 -23.52
C MET A 45 70.67 20.99 -23.16
N PRO A 46 71.58 21.26 -24.12
CA PRO A 46 72.97 21.63 -23.88
C PRO A 46 73.15 23.16 -23.70
N LYS A 47 74.36 23.56 -23.27
CA LYS A 47 74.75 24.87 -22.71
C LYS A 47 74.70 26.12 -23.64
N MET A 48 74.36 27.25 -23.00
CA MET A 48 74.73 28.68 -23.24
C MET A 48 74.13 29.40 -24.49
N VAL A 49 73.74 30.70 -24.51
CA VAL A 49 74.44 31.96 -24.14
C VAL A 49 73.44 33.14 -23.90
N ARG A 50 73.74 33.97 -22.87
CA ARG A 50 73.60 35.45 -22.59
C ARG A 50 72.40 36.36 -23.04
N VAL A 51 72.13 37.31 -22.14
CA VAL A 51 71.05 38.33 -21.95
C VAL A 51 71.23 39.62 -22.80
N PRO A 52 70.19 40.46 -23.05
CA PRO A 52 70.05 41.73 -22.31
C PRO A 52 68.60 42.13 -21.91
N ALA A 53 68.50 43.22 -21.12
CA ALA A 53 67.39 43.65 -20.25
C ALA A 53 66.40 44.69 -20.90
N PRO A 54 65.54 45.41 -20.13
CA PRO A 54 64.08 45.39 -20.24
C PRO A 54 63.46 46.59 -21.01
N ALA A 55 62.20 46.47 -21.44
CA ALA A 55 61.40 47.55 -22.05
C ALA A 55 59.95 47.55 -21.52
N PRO A 56 59.22 48.69 -21.59
CA PRO A 56 58.52 49.27 -20.45
C PRO A 56 57.09 48.80 -20.24
N VAL A 57 56.64 48.99 -18.99
CA VAL A 57 55.24 48.96 -18.58
C VAL A 57 54.46 50.05 -19.32
N SER A 58 53.50 49.64 -20.14
CA SER A 58 52.37 50.46 -20.55
C SER A 58 51.07 49.76 -20.16
N MET A 59 50.38 50.31 -19.16
CA MET A 59 48.94 50.15 -18.97
C MET A 59 48.30 51.37 -19.64
N PRO A 60 47.18 51.26 -20.40
CA PRO A 60 45.89 51.29 -19.71
C PRO A 60 44.66 50.67 -20.44
N GLY A 61 43.68 50.24 -19.65
CA GLY A 61 42.42 50.97 -19.60
C GLY A 61 41.23 50.60 -20.50
N ARG A 62 41.33 49.73 -21.52
CA ARG A 62 40.13 49.39 -22.35
C ARG A 62 39.94 47.93 -22.75
N ARG A 63 40.94 47.06 -22.58
CA ARG A 63 40.81 45.62 -22.91
C ARG A 63 40.17 44.77 -21.80
N TRP A 64 39.96 45.34 -20.61
CA TRP A 64 39.46 44.62 -19.44
C TRP A 64 37.95 44.33 -19.47
N GLN A 65 37.14 45.15 -20.16
CA GLN A 65 35.69 44.93 -20.23
C GLN A 65 35.29 43.89 -21.30
N GLN A 66 35.94 43.87 -22.46
CA GLN A 66 35.65 42.88 -23.53
C GLN A 66 36.21 41.49 -23.23
N ALA A 67 37.32 41.39 -22.49
CA ALA A 67 37.84 40.10 -22.01
C ALA A 67 36.92 39.47 -20.95
N ARG A 68 36.21 40.28 -20.15
CA ARG A 68 35.22 39.81 -19.16
C ARG A 68 33.99 39.19 -19.82
N LEU A 69 33.40 39.81 -20.86
CA LEU A 69 32.21 39.23 -21.53
C LEU A 69 32.50 37.94 -22.30
N LYS A 70 33.64 37.83 -23.00
CA LYS A 70 34.05 36.56 -23.65
C LYS A 70 34.38 35.48 -22.61
N SER A 71 34.98 35.85 -21.47
CA SER A 71 35.23 34.91 -20.36
C SER A 71 33.92 34.48 -19.68
N VAL A 72 32.92 35.35 -19.55
CA VAL A 72 31.61 35.03 -18.98
C VAL A 72 30.80 34.12 -19.90
N ARG A 73 30.77 34.34 -21.23
CA ARG A 73 30.12 33.41 -22.18
C ARG A 73 30.79 32.04 -22.23
N ARG A 74 32.13 31.99 -22.21
CA ARG A 74 32.89 30.73 -22.17
C ARG A 74 32.69 29.99 -20.85
N ARG A 75 32.54 30.72 -19.73
CA ARG A 75 32.15 30.15 -18.43
C ARG A 75 30.69 29.71 -18.41
N ALA A 76 29.77 30.45 -19.02
CA ALA A 76 28.35 30.08 -19.10
C ALA A 76 28.13 28.81 -19.92
N LEU A 77 28.89 28.59 -20.99
CA LEU A 77 28.90 27.32 -21.72
C LEU A 77 29.44 26.17 -20.86
N LEU A 78 30.45 26.43 -20.02
CA LEU A 78 30.97 25.43 -19.07
C LEU A 78 29.98 25.13 -17.93
N PHE A 79 29.28 26.14 -17.40
CA PHE A 79 28.18 25.96 -16.45
C PHE A 79 27.02 25.19 -17.08
N GLY A 80 26.66 25.51 -18.32
CA GLY A 80 25.63 24.80 -19.09
C GLY A 80 26.02 23.35 -19.36
N ALA A 81 27.27 23.09 -19.74
CA ALA A 81 27.79 21.74 -19.93
C ALA A 81 27.79 20.94 -18.62
N GLY A 82 28.19 21.55 -17.49
CA GLY A 82 28.13 20.93 -16.17
C GLY A 82 26.69 20.63 -15.73
N ALA A 83 25.77 21.57 -15.93
CA ALA A 83 24.35 21.37 -15.65
C ALA A 83 23.74 20.27 -16.52
N ALA A 84 24.09 20.22 -17.81
CA ALA A 84 23.66 19.16 -18.71
C ALA A 84 24.24 17.79 -18.32
N LEU A 85 25.51 17.73 -17.92
CA LEU A 85 26.15 16.50 -17.47
C LEU A 85 25.46 15.92 -16.22
N LEU A 86 24.92 16.76 -15.35
CA LEU A 86 24.14 16.35 -14.19
C LEU A 86 22.69 16.00 -14.55
N ALA A 87 22.02 16.88 -15.29
CA ALA A 87 20.58 16.78 -15.54
C ALA A 87 20.20 15.69 -16.54
N VAL A 88 21.00 15.50 -17.60
CA VAL A 88 20.72 14.54 -18.66
C VAL A 88 20.66 13.09 -18.14
N PRO A 89 21.64 12.56 -17.39
CA PRO A 89 21.57 11.20 -16.89
C PRO A 89 20.49 11.01 -15.82
N THR A 90 20.19 12.02 -14.99
CA THR A 90 19.06 11.94 -14.04
C THR A 90 17.71 11.92 -14.75
N LEU A 91 17.53 12.74 -15.79
CA LEU A 91 16.29 12.75 -16.58
C LEU A 91 16.17 11.49 -17.43
N LEU A 92 17.26 10.99 -17.99
CA LEU A 92 17.29 9.73 -18.73
C LEU A 92 16.94 8.55 -17.81
N ALA A 93 17.47 8.53 -16.58
CA ALA A 93 17.13 7.53 -15.58
C ALA A 93 15.65 7.59 -15.18
N LEU A 94 15.07 8.79 -15.03
CA LEU A 94 13.64 8.96 -14.74
C LEU A 94 12.76 8.53 -15.92
N CYS A 95 13.10 8.93 -17.16
CA CYS A 95 12.34 8.54 -18.34
C CYS A 95 12.43 7.04 -18.65
N LEU A 96 13.56 6.40 -18.33
CA LEU A 96 13.75 4.95 -18.48
C LEU A 96 13.32 4.17 -17.23
N SER A 97 12.97 4.84 -16.13
CA SER A 97 12.48 4.18 -14.92
C SER A 97 11.05 3.69 -15.14
N HIS A 98 10.89 2.37 -15.23
CA HIS A 98 9.58 1.72 -15.19
C HIS A 98 9.16 1.49 -13.72
N PRO A 99 7.85 1.49 -13.40
CA PRO A 99 7.35 1.12 -12.06
C PRO A 99 7.80 -0.27 -11.57
N ALA A 100 8.25 -1.13 -12.49
CA ALA A 100 8.80 -2.45 -12.20
C ALA A 100 10.32 -2.48 -11.88
N MET A 101 11.03 -1.34 -12.01
CA MET A 101 12.49 -1.26 -11.77
C MET A 101 12.88 -0.84 -10.34
N LEU A 102 11.96 -0.25 -9.58
CA LEU A 102 12.10 -0.23 -8.14
C LEU A 102 11.76 -1.65 -7.69
N PRO A 103 12.70 -2.40 -7.07
CA PRO A 103 12.27 -3.47 -6.20
C PRO A 103 11.53 -2.75 -5.07
N GLY A 104 10.22 -2.53 -5.27
CA GLY A 104 9.30 -2.50 -4.16
C GLY A 104 9.67 -3.70 -3.31
N TYR A 105 9.66 -3.52 -2.00
CA TYR A 105 9.72 -4.63 -1.07
C TYR A 105 8.57 -5.59 -1.46
N ALA A 106 8.87 -6.51 -2.37
CA ALA A 106 8.09 -7.68 -2.61
C ALA A 106 8.42 -8.49 -1.37
N ALA A 107 7.50 -8.48 -0.40
CA ALA A 107 7.45 -9.55 0.57
C ALA A 107 7.66 -10.83 -0.26
N PRO A 108 8.72 -11.62 0.02
CA PRO A 108 9.00 -12.77 -0.80
C PRO A 108 7.70 -13.57 -0.85
N ALA A 109 7.25 -13.91 -2.05
CA ALA A 109 6.34 -15.03 -2.24
C ALA A 109 7.11 -16.32 -1.93
N GLY A 110 7.76 -16.37 -0.77
CA GLY A 110 8.08 -17.60 -0.11
C GLY A 110 6.75 -18.18 0.29
N THR A 111 6.52 -19.44 -0.06
CA THR A 111 5.65 -20.32 0.71
C THR A 111 5.67 -19.85 2.17
N PRO A 112 4.53 -19.47 2.77
CA PRO A 112 4.52 -19.09 4.17
C PRO A 112 5.30 -20.17 4.91
N ASP A 113 6.30 -19.75 5.68
CA ASP A 113 7.16 -20.64 6.45
C ASP A 113 6.27 -21.74 7.02
N ALA A 114 6.61 -23.03 6.87
CA ALA A 114 5.67 -24.11 7.19
C ALA A 114 5.11 -23.95 8.62
N GLN A 115 5.87 -23.30 9.49
CA GLN A 115 5.45 -22.86 10.81
C GLN A 115 4.45 -21.69 10.81
N ILE A 116 4.63 -20.65 10.00
CA ILE A 116 3.65 -19.56 9.79
C ILE A 116 2.38 -20.10 9.13
N ALA A 117 2.50 -20.97 8.13
CA ALA A 117 1.38 -21.65 7.49
C ALA A 117 0.62 -22.53 8.50
N ALA A 118 1.34 -23.34 9.28
CA ALA A 118 0.75 -24.18 10.33
C ALA A 118 0.18 -23.34 11.50
N LEU A 119 0.74 -22.18 11.81
CA LEU A 119 0.18 -21.24 12.78
C LEU A 119 -1.09 -20.58 12.23
N LEU A 120 -1.11 -20.20 10.95
CA LEU A 120 -2.30 -19.65 10.27
C LEU A 120 -3.41 -20.69 10.13
N GLU A 121 -3.08 -21.94 9.79
CA GLU A 121 -4.01 -23.07 9.75
C GLU A 121 -4.50 -23.44 11.16
N GLY A 122 -3.60 -23.42 12.15
CA GLY A 122 -3.91 -23.72 13.55
C GLY A 122 -4.73 -22.63 14.25
N GLU A 123 -4.66 -21.38 13.78
CA GLU A 123 -5.51 -20.28 14.25
C GLU A 123 -6.83 -20.19 13.46
N GLN A 124 -6.98 -20.94 12.37
CA GLN A 124 -8.19 -20.92 11.57
C GLN A 124 -9.31 -21.62 12.34
N LEU A 125 -10.16 -20.81 12.97
CA LEU A 125 -11.30 -21.29 13.73
C LEU A 125 -12.17 -22.15 12.82
N ALA A 126 -12.61 -23.31 13.33
CA ALA A 126 -13.58 -24.11 12.62
C ALA A 126 -14.97 -23.50 12.80
N PRO A 127 -15.84 -23.54 11.76
CA PRO A 127 -17.24 -23.18 11.90
C PRO A 127 -17.93 -23.95 13.04
N PRO A 128 -18.84 -23.30 13.78
CA PRO A 128 -19.63 -24.00 14.78
C PRO A 128 -20.48 -25.10 14.12
N MET A 129 -20.82 -26.13 14.90
CA MET A 129 -21.67 -27.21 14.43
C MET A 129 -22.96 -26.67 13.83
N THR A 130 -23.34 -27.18 12.66
CA THR A 130 -24.59 -26.80 12.00
C THR A 130 -25.78 -27.30 12.83
N LEU A 131 -26.68 -26.37 13.18
CA LEU A 131 -27.90 -26.73 13.89
C LEU A 131 -28.86 -27.51 12.96
N PRO A 132 -29.65 -28.45 13.51
CA PRO A 132 -30.63 -29.19 12.71
C PRO A 132 -31.69 -28.25 12.14
N PRO A 133 -32.31 -28.55 10.98
CA PRO A 133 -33.31 -27.68 10.35
C PRO A 133 -34.46 -27.28 11.28
N ARG A 134 -34.86 -28.17 12.19
CA ARG A 134 -35.92 -27.92 13.18
C ARG A 134 -35.66 -26.71 14.09
N ALA A 135 -34.39 -26.36 14.31
CA ALA A 135 -34.01 -25.17 15.07
C ALA A 135 -34.45 -23.86 14.40
N PHE A 136 -34.65 -23.88 13.08
CA PHE A 136 -35.01 -22.71 12.26
C PHE A 136 -36.47 -22.72 11.79
N THR A 137 -37.24 -23.73 12.19
CA THR A 137 -38.67 -23.87 11.83
C THR A 137 -39.59 -23.68 13.03
N THR A 138 -39.10 -23.20 14.17
CA THR A 138 -39.96 -22.92 15.32
C THR A 138 -40.90 -21.75 15.01
N VAL A 139 -42.05 -21.70 15.70
CA VAL A 139 -43.07 -20.66 15.47
C VAL A 139 -42.48 -19.26 15.66
N GLU A 140 -41.62 -19.07 16.66
CA GLU A 140 -41.01 -17.77 16.93
C GLU A 140 -40.06 -17.34 15.79
N VAL A 141 -39.27 -18.28 15.26
CA VAL A 141 -38.34 -18.01 14.16
C VAL A 141 -39.10 -17.69 12.87
N VAL A 142 -40.08 -18.50 12.51
CA VAL A 142 -40.86 -18.33 11.26
C VAL A 142 -41.66 -17.03 11.28
N THR A 143 -42.16 -16.61 12.44
CA THR A 143 -42.89 -15.35 12.59
C THR A 143 -42.00 -14.14 12.32
N ILE A 144 -40.72 -14.19 12.71
CA ILE A 144 -39.77 -13.08 12.53
C ILE A 144 -39.12 -13.14 11.13
N ARG A 145 -38.73 -14.34 10.67
CA ARG A 145 -38.03 -14.57 9.41
C ARG A 145 -38.63 -15.78 8.67
N PRO A 146 -39.74 -15.62 7.94
CA PRO A 146 -40.48 -16.75 7.36
C PRO A 146 -39.71 -17.54 6.29
N LEU A 147 -38.82 -16.89 5.53
CA LEU A 147 -38.01 -17.54 4.48
C LEU A 147 -36.64 -18.04 4.98
N LEU A 148 -36.46 -18.18 6.28
CA LEU A 148 -35.17 -18.51 6.87
C LEU A 148 -34.77 -19.99 6.69
N VAL A 149 -35.74 -20.87 6.44
CA VAL A 149 -35.49 -22.30 6.20
C VAL A 149 -34.59 -22.49 4.98
N ASP A 150 -34.86 -21.75 3.91
CA ASP A 150 -34.12 -21.82 2.64
C ASP A 150 -32.86 -20.92 2.63
N ALA A 151 -32.51 -20.29 3.74
CA ALA A 151 -31.32 -19.48 3.86
C ALA A 151 -30.05 -20.34 3.86
N SER A 152 -29.05 -19.97 3.06
CA SER A 152 -27.77 -20.69 3.07
C SER A 152 -26.99 -20.36 4.33
N ARG A 153 -26.51 -21.41 4.99
CA ARG A 153 -25.58 -21.34 6.14
C ARG A 153 -24.25 -22.02 5.79
N ASN A 154 -23.96 -22.13 4.49
CA ASN A 154 -22.75 -22.75 4.01
C ASN A 154 -21.56 -21.78 4.14
N TRP A 155 -20.71 -22.04 5.13
CA TRP A 155 -19.49 -21.28 5.38
C TRP A 155 -18.49 -21.32 4.22
N GLY A 156 -18.51 -22.36 3.39
CA GLY A 156 -17.64 -22.47 2.22
C GLY A 156 -17.98 -21.52 1.08
N LEU A 157 -19.13 -20.83 1.15
CA LEU A 157 -19.52 -19.78 0.19
C LEU A 157 -19.22 -18.37 0.71
N LEU A 158 -18.62 -18.24 1.89
CA LEU A 158 -18.17 -16.97 2.45
C LEU A 158 -16.75 -16.66 2.00
N ASP A 159 -16.45 -15.38 1.85
CA ASP A 159 -15.08 -14.92 1.64
C ASP A 159 -14.19 -15.34 2.83
N ALA A 160 -12.94 -15.71 2.56
CA ALA A 160 -12.06 -16.28 3.57
C ALA A 160 -11.69 -15.30 4.69
N ASP A 161 -11.45 -14.02 4.36
CA ASP A 161 -11.15 -12.99 5.36
C ASP A 161 -12.40 -12.66 6.18
N PHE A 162 -13.55 -12.52 5.51
CA PHE A 162 -14.83 -12.31 6.20
C PHE A 162 -15.17 -13.47 7.14
N SER A 163 -15.05 -14.71 6.68
CA SER A 163 -15.30 -15.92 7.46
C SER A 163 -14.40 -15.99 8.70
N SER A 164 -13.10 -15.73 8.54
CA SER A 164 -12.15 -15.68 9.66
C SER A 164 -12.54 -14.65 10.72
N ARG A 165 -12.90 -13.44 10.30
CA ARG A 165 -13.35 -12.37 11.22
C ARG A 165 -14.67 -12.72 11.89
N LEU A 166 -15.63 -13.28 11.16
CA LEU A 166 -16.92 -13.71 11.71
C LEU A 166 -16.74 -14.81 12.76
N LEU A 167 -15.86 -15.79 12.51
CA LEU A 167 -15.56 -16.86 13.48
C LEU A 167 -14.85 -16.32 14.72
N ARG A 168 -13.96 -15.34 14.55
CA ARG A 168 -13.33 -14.65 15.69
C ARG A 168 -14.38 -13.89 16.51
N ALA A 169 -15.36 -13.26 15.86
CA ALA A 169 -16.49 -12.63 16.55
C ALA A 169 -17.29 -13.67 17.35
N PHE A 170 -17.59 -14.83 16.76
CA PHE A 170 -18.31 -15.91 17.43
C PHE A 170 -17.56 -16.42 18.67
N LYS A 171 -16.24 -16.60 18.55
CA LYS A 171 -15.38 -17.00 19.66
C LYS A 171 -15.41 -15.98 20.80
N ILE A 172 -15.22 -14.70 20.48
CA ILE A 172 -15.26 -13.61 21.48
C ILE A 172 -16.63 -13.54 22.16
N MET A 173 -17.72 -13.62 21.39
CA MET A 173 -19.08 -13.61 21.92
C MET A 173 -19.34 -14.74 22.91
N LYS A 174 -18.84 -15.94 22.61
CA LYS A 174 -18.94 -17.10 23.50
C LYS A 174 -18.06 -16.95 24.74
N GLU A 175 -16.77 -16.66 24.56
CA GLU A 175 -15.77 -16.69 25.63
C GLU A 175 -15.89 -15.50 26.60
N GLN A 176 -16.20 -14.30 26.09
CA GLN A 176 -16.24 -13.09 26.92
C GLN A 176 -17.65 -12.74 27.41
N TYR A 177 -18.67 -13.09 26.64
CA TYR A 177 -20.04 -12.65 26.92
C TYR A 177 -21.03 -13.80 27.14
N GLY A 178 -20.61 -15.05 26.94
CA GLY A 178 -21.47 -16.22 27.14
C GLY A 178 -22.60 -16.36 26.13
N TYR A 179 -22.46 -15.79 24.94
CA TYR A 179 -23.45 -15.91 23.86
C TYR A 179 -23.02 -16.97 22.85
N ASP A 180 -23.79 -18.06 22.76
CA ASP A 180 -23.67 -19.01 21.66
C ASP A 180 -24.30 -18.39 20.41
N MET A 181 -23.47 -18.15 19.39
CA MET A 181 -23.88 -17.51 18.14
C MET A 181 -24.43 -18.53 17.13
N VAL A 182 -25.36 -18.09 16.30
CA VAL A 182 -25.97 -18.88 15.22
C VAL A 182 -25.94 -18.08 13.92
N LEU A 183 -25.39 -18.67 12.85
CA LEU A 183 -25.52 -18.13 11.50
C LEU A 183 -26.94 -18.38 10.98
N LEU A 184 -27.67 -17.30 10.72
CA LEU A 184 -29.00 -17.36 10.13
C LEU A 184 -28.92 -17.45 8.60
N GLU A 185 -28.15 -16.56 7.99
CA GLU A 185 -27.93 -16.50 6.54
C GLU A 185 -26.53 -15.95 6.25
N GLY A 186 -25.76 -16.66 5.43
CA GLY A 186 -24.47 -16.22 4.90
C GLY A 186 -24.60 -15.82 3.44
N TYR A 187 -24.12 -16.66 2.52
CA TYR A 187 -24.29 -16.43 1.09
C TYR A 187 -25.76 -16.39 0.67
N ARG A 188 -26.13 -15.44 -0.21
CA ARG A 188 -27.48 -15.33 -0.77
C ARG A 188 -27.40 -15.28 -2.29
N SER A 189 -28.15 -16.13 -2.99
CA SER A 189 -28.15 -16.10 -4.46
C SER A 189 -28.89 -14.87 -5.00
N PRO A 190 -28.59 -14.43 -6.24
CA PRO A 190 -29.32 -13.34 -6.90
C PRO A 190 -30.83 -13.59 -7.03
N GLU A 191 -31.24 -14.84 -7.26
CA GLU A 191 -32.65 -15.23 -7.37
C GLU A 191 -33.36 -15.07 -6.03
N ARG A 192 -32.71 -15.52 -4.94
CA ARG A 192 -33.22 -15.32 -3.59
C ARG A 192 -33.29 -13.84 -3.21
N GLN A 193 -32.29 -13.05 -3.59
CA GLN A 193 -32.31 -11.60 -3.36
C GLN A 193 -33.47 -10.93 -4.11
N THR A 194 -33.75 -11.37 -5.34
CA THR A 194 -34.90 -10.89 -6.12
C THR A 194 -36.22 -11.25 -5.46
N LEU A 195 -36.34 -12.49 -4.96
CA LEU A 195 -37.51 -12.93 -4.19
C LEU A 195 -37.71 -12.09 -2.92
N LEU A 196 -36.66 -11.84 -2.15
CA LEU A 196 -36.72 -11.02 -0.94
C LEU A 196 -37.12 -9.57 -1.25
N ALA A 197 -36.56 -8.98 -2.31
CA ALA A 197 -36.91 -7.64 -2.76
C ALA A 197 -38.39 -7.54 -3.17
N SER A 198 -38.96 -8.61 -3.74
CA SER A 198 -40.38 -8.67 -4.12
C SER A 198 -41.34 -8.64 -2.92
N MET A 199 -40.87 -8.97 -1.71
CA MET A 199 -41.67 -8.91 -0.47
C MET A 199 -41.72 -7.52 0.17
N GLY A 200 -41.03 -6.53 -0.42
CA GLY A 200 -41.08 -5.14 0.00
C GLY A 200 -39.85 -4.66 0.77
N SER A 201 -39.72 -3.33 0.88
CA SER A 201 -38.55 -2.64 1.44
C SER A 201 -38.28 -2.92 2.91
N GLN A 202 -39.28 -3.43 3.65
CA GLN A 202 -39.14 -3.85 5.05
C GLN A 202 -38.22 -5.07 5.19
N VAL A 203 -38.07 -5.90 4.15
CA VAL A 203 -37.18 -7.07 4.16
C VAL A 203 -35.79 -6.69 3.62
N THR A 204 -35.75 -6.04 2.46
CA THR A 204 -34.52 -5.55 1.85
C THR A 204 -34.85 -4.44 0.86
N SER A 205 -33.99 -3.43 0.78
CA SER A 205 -34.06 -2.41 -0.28
C SER A 205 -33.08 -2.69 -1.43
N ALA A 206 -32.21 -3.70 -1.29
CA ALA A 206 -31.26 -4.09 -2.31
C ALA A 206 -31.90 -5.04 -3.35
N GLY A 207 -31.68 -4.76 -4.63
CA GLY A 207 -31.96 -5.70 -5.73
C GLY A 207 -30.86 -6.74 -5.90
N ALA A 208 -30.96 -7.53 -6.96
CA ALA A 208 -29.92 -8.49 -7.32
C ALA A 208 -28.57 -7.79 -7.60
N PHE A 209 -27.52 -8.36 -7.03
CA PHE A 209 -26.11 -7.94 -7.06
C PHE A 209 -25.84 -6.62 -6.32
N GLN A 210 -26.76 -6.22 -5.44
CA GLN A 210 -26.63 -5.00 -4.64
C GLN A 210 -26.47 -5.29 -3.14
N SER A 211 -26.35 -6.57 -2.77
CA SER A 211 -26.17 -7.01 -1.39
C SER A 211 -24.84 -7.74 -1.22
N TRP A 212 -24.13 -7.45 -0.13
CA TRP A 212 -22.86 -8.10 0.22
C TRP A 212 -22.99 -9.61 0.46
N HIS A 213 -24.19 -10.09 0.81
CA HIS A 213 -24.47 -11.52 0.94
C HIS A 213 -24.23 -12.28 -0.38
N GLN A 214 -24.43 -11.63 -1.53
CA GLN A 214 -24.25 -12.25 -2.84
C GLN A 214 -22.78 -12.45 -3.22
N TYR A 215 -21.89 -11.87 -2.43
CA TYR A 215 -20.44 -11.96 -2.59
C TYR A 215 -19.79 -12.71 -1.43
N GLY A 216 -20.58 -13.31 -0.53
CA GLY A 216 -20.04 -14.00 0.65
C GLY A 216 -19.40 -13.06 1.68
N LEU A 217 -19.73 -11.76 1.63
CA LEU A 217 -19.13 -10.70 2.45
C LEU A 217 -20.08 -10.15 3.52
N ALA A 218 -21.21 -10.81 3.75
CA ALA A 218 -22.14 -10.46 4.82
C ALA A 218 -22.76 -11.70 5.46
N ALA A 219 -23.23 -11.52 6.68
CA ALA A 219 -23.91 -12.54 7.45
C ALA A 219 -24.97 -11.93 8.35
N ASP A 220 -26.10 -12.63 8.44
CA ASP A 220 -27.14 -12.40 9.43
C ASP A 220 -26.98 -13.44 10.54
N CYS A 221 -26.86 -12.99 11.79
CA CYS A 221 -26.63 -13.85 12.95
C CYS A 221 -27.68 -13.63 14.05
N ALA A 222 -27.81 -14.62 14.91
CA ALA A 222 -28.64 -14.60 16.12
C ALA A 222 -27.99 -15.42 17.22
N PHE A 223 -28.73 -15.67 18.30
CA PHE A 223 -28.22 -16.36 19.47
C PHE A 223 -28.94 -17.68 19.72
N TRP A 224 -28.23 -18.64 20.29
CA TRP A 224 -28.78 -19.88 20.81
C TRP A 224 -28.93 -19.76 22.33
N ARG A 225 -30.11 -20.08 22.84
CA ARG A 225 -30.38 -20.11 24.28
C ARG A 225 -31.47 -21.13 24.57
N ASP A 226 -31.28 -21.95 25.61
CA ASP A 226 -32.27 -22.93 26.08
C ASP A 226 -32.85 -23.84 24.99
N GLY A 227 -32.00 -24.30 24.06
CA GLY A 227 -32.42 -25.22 23.00
C GLY A 227 -33.14 -24.57 21.81
N LYS A 228 -33.17 -23.23 21.73
CA LYS A 228 -33.83 -22.49 20.65
C LYS A 228 -33.01 -21.31 20.13
N VAL A 229 -33.29 -20.93 18.89
CA VAL A 229 -32.76 -19.71 18.28
C VAL A 229 -33.58 -18.51 18.76
N VAL A 230 -32.91 -17.50 19.30
CA VAL A 230 -33.51 -16.25 19.76
C VAL A 230 -33.08 -15.12 18.84
N ILE A 231 -34.02 -14.58 18.06
CA ILE A 231 -33.78 -13.56 17.03
C ILE A 231 -34.27 -12.18 17.46
N SER A 232 -35.41 -12.07 18.15
CA SER A 232 -36.04 -10.76 18.37
C SER A 232 -35.25 -9.91 19.37
N GLU A 233 -34.93 -8.69 18.94
CA GLU A 233 -34.38 -7.60 19.75
C GLU A 233 -35.35 -7.08 20.82
N LYS A 234 -36.64 -7.47 20.78
CA LYS A 234 -37.59 -7.22 21.88
C LYS A 234 -37.24 -8.00 23.15
N ASP A 235 -36.50 -9.10 23.01
CA ASP A 235 -35.92 -9.78 24.16
C ASP A 235 -34.69 -8.99 24.65
N ALA A 236 -34.76 -8.49 25.89
CA ALA A 236 -33.70 -7.64 26.45
C ALA A 236 -32.32 -8.34 26.53
N TRP A 237 -32.29 -9.66 26.67
CA TRP A 237 -31.02 -10.42 26.63
C TRP A 237 -30.48 -10.52 25.21
N ALA A 238 -31.34 -10.74 24.22
CA ALA A 238 -30.93 -10.76 22.81
C ALA A 238 -30.46 -9.38 22.35
N MET A 239 -31.16 -8.30 22.74
CA MET A 239 -30.75 -6.92 22.45
C MET A 239 -29.35 -6.60 23.00
N ARG A 240 -29.07 -6.98 24.26
CA ARG A 240 -27.71 -6.83 24.81
C ARG A 240 -26.69 -7.65 24.04
N GLY A 241 -27.06 -8.88 23.65
CA GLY A 241 -26.23 -9.73 22.80
C GLY A 241 -25.88 -9.04 21.49
N TYR A 242 -26.88 -8.43 20.82
CA TYR A 242 -26.67 -7.72 19.56
C TYR A 242 -25.79 -6.48 19.71
N GLN A 243 -25.94 -5.73 20.79
CA GLN A 243 -25.05 -4.59 21.08
C GLN A 243 -23.60 -5.04 21.22
N ARG A 244 -23.35 -6.10 22.01
CA ARG A 244 -22.00 -6.67 22.16
C ARG A 244 -21.46 -7.24 20.87
N TYR A 245 -22.29 -7.96 20.13
CA TYR A 245 -21.94 -8.51 18.84
C TYR A 245 -21.54 -7.43 17.84
N GLY A 246 -22.29 -6.33 17.79
CA GLY A 246 -21.97 -5.15 16.99
C GLY A 246 -20.63 -4.53 17.35
N GLU A 247 -20.39 -4.27 18.64
CA GLU A 247 -19.12 -3.74 19.16
C GLU A 247 -17.93 -4.63 18.79
N VAL A 248 -18.10 -5.95 18.95
CA VAL A 248 -17.08 -6.94 18.58
C VAL A 248 -16.83 -6.95 17.08
N ALA A 249 -17.88 -6.98 16.26
CA ALA A 249 -17.76 -6.97 14.81
C ALA A 249 -17.05 -5.70 14.31
N GLU A 250 -17.41 -4.54 14.85
CA GLU A 250 -16.75 -3.26 14.54
C GLU A 250 -15.26 -3.29 14.92
N SER A 251 -14.90 -3.86 16.08
CA SER A 251 -13.49 -4.02 16.49
C SER A 251 -12.66 -4.91 15.56
N LEU A 252 -13.32 -5.82 14.83
CA LEU A 252 -12.73 -6.70 13.82
C LEU A 252 -12.74 -6.09 12.41
N GLY A 253 -13.11 -4.82 12.29
CA GLY A 253 -13.14 -4.08 11.03
C GLY A 253 -14.35 -4.40 10.14
N LEU A 254 -15.41 -4.98 10.71
CA LEU A 254 -16.67 -5.23 10.01
C LEU A 254 -17.63 -4.05 10.21
N ASN A 255 -18.53 -3.85 9.25
CA ASN A 255 -19.62 -2.90 9.35
C ASN A 255 -20.83 -3.58 9.98
N TRP A 256 -21.38 -2.98 11.03
CA TRP A 256 -22.56 -3.51 11.72
C TRP A 256 -23.85 -2.79 11.31
N GLY A 257 -24.91 -3.57 11.03
CA GLY A 257 -26.22 -3.09 10.61
C GLY A 257 -27.01 -2.35 11.71
N GLY A 258 -26.69 -2.59 12.98
CA GLY A 258 -27.29 -1.88 14.11
C GLY A 258 -26.99 -0.38 14.15
N ARG A 259 -25.99 0.10 13.38
CA ARG A 259 -25.72 1.54 13.20
C ARG A 259 -26.60 2.21 12.14
N TRP A 260 -27.36 1.44 11.36
CA TRP A 260 -28.15 1.97 10.26
C TRP A 260 -29.50 2.51 10.76
N ALA A 261 -30.14 3.34 9.95
CA ALA A 261 -31.46 3.89 10.28
C ALA A 261 -32.53 2.80 10.51
N MET A 262 -32.43 1.68 9.76
CA MET A 262 -33.31 0.51 9.91
C MET A 262 -32.93 -0.43 11.07
N MET A 263 -31.76 -0.21 11.71
CA MET A 263 -31.30 -0.97 12.87
C MET A 263 -31.27 -2.49 12.67
N ASP A 264 -30.59 -2.96 11.62
CA ASP A 264 -30.46 -4.41 11.36
C ASP A 264 -29.42 -5.05 12.28
N PHE A 265 -29.83 -5.34 13.50
CA PHE A 265 -28.93 -5.71 14.60
C PHE A 265 -28.20 -7.05 14.40
N GLY A 266 -28.80 -7.97 13.66
CA GLY A 266 -28.20 -9.27 13.34
C GLY A 266 -27.20 -9.22 12.19
N HIS A 267 -27.16 -8.12 11.44
CA HIS A 267 -26.42 -8.02 10.20
C HIS A 267 -25.01 -7.46 10.39
N ILE A 268 -24.03 -8.10 9.78
CA ILE A 268 -22.69 -7.54 9.58
C ILE A 268 -22.20 -7.74 8.15
N GLU A 269 -21.35 -6.84 7.68
CA GLU A 269 -20.77 -6.90 6.34
C GLU A 269 -19.31 -6.43 6.30
N LEU A 270 -18.50 -7.01 5.41
CA LEU A 270 -17.18 -6.53 5.06
C LEU A 270 -17.26 -5.73 3.76
N ARG A 271 -17.01 -4.42 3.84
CA ARG A 271 -17.09 -3.53 2.68
C ARG A 271 -15.77 -3.50 1.91
N LEU A 272 -15.75 -4.16 0.75
CA LEU A 272 -14.63 -4.14 -0.18
C LEU A 272 -14.92 -3.27 -1.40
N ARG A 273 -14.19 -2.15 -1.56
CA ARG A 273 -14.37 -1.23 -2.70
C ARG A 273 -14.13 -1.89 -4.06
N SER A 274 -13.33 -2.95 -4.10
CA SER A 274 -13.07 -3.75 -5.31
C SER A 274 -14.28 -4.55 -5.77
N VAL A 275 -15.23 -4.85 -4.87
CA VAL A 275 -16.40 -5.69 -5.15
C VAL A 275 -17.63 -4.84 -5.43
N MET A 276 -17.96 -3.88 -4.55
CA MET A 276 -19.01 -2.91 -4.79
C MET A 276 -18.52 -1.50 -4.43
N ARG A 277 -18.77 -0.54 -5.34
CA ARG A 277 -18.64 0.88 -5.03
C ARG A 277 -19.94 1.33 -4.37
N LYS A 278 -19.82 1.92 -3.18
CA LYS A 278 -20.89 2.73 -2.61
C LYS A 278 -21.32 3.81 -3.58
#